data_AF-A0A243PJ89-F1
#
_entry.id   AF-A0A243PJ89-F1
#
_cell.length_a   1.000
_cell.length_b   1.000
_cell.length_c   1.000
_cell.angle_alpha   90.00
_cell.angle_beta   90.00
_cell.angle_gamma   90.00
#
_symmetry.space_group_name_H-M   'P 1'
#
loop_
_entity.id
_entity.type
_entity.pdbx_description
1 polymer ?
#
loop_
_entity_poly.entity_id
_entity_poly.type
_entity_poly.pdbx_seq_one_letter_code
_entity_poly.pdbx_strand_id
1 'polypeptide(L)'
;MDRTLAFRIEAAKLTMIDTLAGSRGGRGPFMRQLVDAVLRQSGATCDEREPSAEAKQGAQKRLPRLSLTDTEMIVLRHQAEARRMTPTTWATVLVRRRLGIAAPVDRELREELLNCRQALQRIGRNVNQLARAANRMALADNAAEIGEELRKVNELRAAIGAAVDGIGAATKADLSYWEIPGERL
;
A
#
# COMPACT_ATOMS: atom_id res chain seq x y z
N MET A 1 7.04 -18.71 -18.08
CA MET A 1 8.26 -18.85 -17.25
C MET A 1 9.38 -18.13 -17.97
N ASP A 2 9.95 -17.07 -17.39
CA ASP A 2 11.09 -16.38 -18.01
C ASP A 2 12.36 -17.21 -17.81
N ARG A 3 13.12 -17.43 -18.89
CA ARG A 3 14.43 -18.10 -18.86
C ARG A 3 15.49 -17.10 -19.30
N THR A 4 16.56 -16.97 -18.51
CA THR A 4 17.68 -16.07 -18.82
C THR A 4 18.66 -16.76 -19.77
N LEU A 5 19.01 -16.08 -20.86
CA LEU A 5 20.07 -16.50 -21.77
C LEU A 5 21.32 -15.65 -21.49
N ALA A 6 22.42 -16.30 -21.08
CA ALA A 6 23.69 -15.65 -20.80
C ALA A 6 24.78 -16.26 -21.69
N PHE A 7 25.55 -15.43 -22.39
CA PHE A 7 26.70 -15.85 -23.18
C PHE A 7 27.83 -14.83 -23.02
N ARG A 8 29.06 -15.30 -23.21
CA ARG A 8 30.24 -14.42 -23.21
C ARG A 8 30.38 -13.77 -24.58
N ILE A 9 30.58 -12.46 -24.57
CA ILE A 9 30.91 -11.68 -25.76
C ILE A 9 32.20 -10.90 -25.49
N GLU A 10 32.97 -10.72 -26.55
CA GLU A 10 34.18 -9.93 -26.54
C GLU A 10 33.88 -8.46 -26.21
N ALA A 11 34.74 -7.84 -25.39
CA ALA A 11 34.52 -6.49 -24.88
C ALA A 11 34.34 -5.44 -26.00
N ALA A 12 35.12 -5.53 -27.08
CA ALA A 12 35.02 -4.63 -28.22
C ALA A 12 33.65 -4.69 -28.92
N LYS A 13 33.08 -5.89 -29.03
CA LYS A 13 31.75 -6.10 -29.64
C LYS A 13 30.63 -5.61 -28.72
N LEU A 14 30.82 -5.75 -27.41
CA LEU A 14 29.89 -5.17 -26.44
C LEU A 14 29.84 -3.64 -26.59
N THR A 15 30.99 -2.97 -26.70
CA THR A 15 31.04 -1.52 -26.91
C THR A 15 30.31 -1.08 -28.18
N MET A 16 30.43 -1.83 -29.28
CA MET A 16 29.67 -1.56 -30.51
C MET A 16 28.17 -1.78 -30.36
N ILE A 17 27.75 -2.78 -29.58
CA ILE A 17 26.33 -2.98 -29.25
C ILE A 17 25.80 -1.80 -28.43
N ASP A 18 26.62 -1.27 -27.55
CA ASP A 18 26.23 -0.17 -26.66
C ASP A 18 26.01 1.13 -27.42
N THR A 19 26.88 1.43 -28.38
CA THR A 19 26.74 2.59 -29.26
C THR A 19 25.48 2.48 -30.12
N LEU A 20 25.20 1.28 -30.67
CA LEU A 20 23.99 1.02 -31.46
C LEU A 20 22.70 1.04 -30.63
N ALA A 21 22.79 0.63 -29.37
CA ALA A 21 21.66 0.57 -28.44
C ALA A 21 21.31 1.93 -27.83
N GLY A 22 22.27 2.88 -27.78
CA GLY A 22 22.06 4.23 -27.26
C GLY A 22 20.93 4.99 -27.97
N SER A 23 20.77 4.80 -29.29
CA SER A 23 19.68 5.41 -30.08
C SER A 23 18.36 4.63 -30.05
N ARG A 24 18.31 3.46 -29.37
CA ARG A 24 17.18 2.51 -29.42
C ARG A 24 16.64 2.11 -28.03
N GLY A 25 16.82 2.98 -27.04
CA GLY A 25 16.29 2.78 -25.68
C GLY A 25 17.14 1.86 -24.81
N GLY A 26 18.41 1.64 -25.16
CA GLY A 26 19.38 0.87 -24.37
C GLY A 26 19.52 -0.60 -24.78
N ARG A 27 20.48 -1.29 -24.15
CA ARG A 27 20.92 -2.65 -24.53
C ARG A 27 19.77 -3.68 -24.50
N GLY A 28 18.95 -3.65 -23.46
CA GLY A 28 17.89 -4.65 -23.25
C GLY A 28 16.76 -4.62 -24.29
N PRO A 29 16.20 -3.44 -24.63
CA PRO A 29 15.26 -3.30 -25.74
C PRO A 29 15.88 -3.67 -27.09
N PHE A 30 17.11 -3.23 -27.37
CA PHE A 30 17.81 -3.54 -28.62
C PHE A 30 18.04 -5.06 -28.80
N MET A 31 18.50 -5.77 -27.76
CA MET A 31 18.71 -7.22 -27.85
C MET A 31 17.40 -7.99 -28.03
N ARG A 32 16.29 -7.55 -27.44
CA ARG A 32 14.98 -8.17 -27.68
C ARG A 32 14.54 -7.99 -29.13
N GLN A 33 14.66 -6.79 -29.67
CA GLN A 33 14.35 -6.53 -31.08
C GLN A 33 15.23 -7.36 -32.03
N LEU A 34 16.51 -7.52 -31.70
CA LEU A 34 17.43 -8.36 -32.48
C LEU A 34 17.01 -9.82 -32.46
N VAL A 35 16.68 -10.36 -31.28
CA VAL A 35 16.19 -11.74 -31.13
C VAL A 35 14.88 -11.93 -31.90
N ASP A 36 13.93 -11.01 -31.76
CA ASP A 36 12.65 -11.07 -32.48
C ASP A 36 12.84 -11.02 -34.00
N ALA A 37 13.77 -10.20 -34.49
CA ALA A 37 14.09 -10.10 -35.91
C ALA A 37 14.72 -11.40 -36.44
N VAL A 38 15.64 -12.00 -35.70
CA VAL A 38 16.28 -13.28 -36.06
C VAL A 38 15.26 -14.42 -36.06
N LEU A 39 14.39 -14.48 -35.04
CA LEU A 39 13.35 -15.52 -34.95
C LEU A 39 12.35 -15.42 -36.12
N ARG A 40 11.97 -14.21 -36.52
CA ARG A 40 11.13 -13.98 -37.72
C ARG A 40 11.83 -14.43 -39.00
N GLN A 41 13.12 -14.17 -39.15
CA GLN A 41 13.90 -14.59 -40.33
C GLN A 41 14.12 -16.10 -40.39
N SER A 42 14.21 -16.78 -39.24
CA SER A 42 14.34 -18.25 -39.18
C SER A 42 13.02 -18.99 -39.39
N GLY A 43 11.92 -18.30 -39.70
CA GLY A 43 10.59 -18.90 -39.84
C GLY A 43 10.00 -19.40 -38.51
N ALA A 44 10.61 -19.05 -37.38
CA ALA A 44 10.09 -19.37 -36.05
C ALA A 44 9.03 -18.33 -35.71
N THR A 45 7.78 -18.61 -36.07
CA THR A 45 6.64 -17.80 -35.62
C THR A 45 6.42 -18.03 -34.14
N CYS A 46 6.90 -17.12 -33.30
CA CYS A 46 6.26 -16.90 -32.01
C CYS A 46 4.90 -16.26 -32.31
N ASP A 47 3.88 -17.11 -32.37
CA ASP A 47 2.51 -16.69 -32.62
C ASP A 47 2.01 -15.89 -31.42
N GLU A 48 2.20 -14.57 -31.47
CA GLU A 48 1.49 -13.65 -30.58
C GLU A 48 0.14 -13.31 -31.19
N ARG A 49 -0.89 -14.10 -30.87
CA ARG A 49 -2.20 -13.68 -30.35
C ARG A 49 -3.30 -14.68 -30.67
N GLU A 50 -3.82 -15.31 -29.62
CA GLU A 50 -5.24 -15.18 -29.34
C GLU A 50 -5.44 -14.74 -27.88
N PRO A 51 -6.25 -13.69 -27.63
CA PRO A 51 -6.57 -13.24 -26.28
C PRO A 51 -7.53 -14.26 -25.65
N SER A 52 -6.98 -15.25 -24.95
CA SER A 52 -7.80 -16.12 -24.12
C SER A 52 -8.54 -15.25 -23.08
N ALA A 53 -9.86 -15.19 -23.23
CA ALA A 53 -10.78 -14.34 -22.49
C ALA A 53 -10.92 -14.74 -21.00
N GLU A 54 -10.10 -15.68 -20.51
CA GLU A 54 -10.20 -16.25 -19.17
C GLU A 54 -9.18 -15.67 -18.16
N ALA A 55 -8.25 -14.82 -18.59
CA ALA A 55 -7.30 -14.14 -17.68
C ALA A 55 -7.88 -12.85 -17.07
N LYS A 56 -9.11 -12.88 -16.54
CA LYS A 56 -9.76 -11.70 -15.91
C LYS A 56 -9.46 -11.50 -14.42
N GLN A 57 -8.53 -12.23 -13.83
CA GLN A 57 -8.11 -11.96 -12.45
C GLN A 57 -6.59 -12.06 -12.31
N GLY A 58 -5.92 -10.91 -12.20
CA GLY A 58 -4.60 -10.84 -11.55
C GLY A 58 -3.36 -10.68 -12.43
N ALA A 59 -3.46 -10.30 -13.71
CA ALA A 59 -2.26 -9.89 -14.45
C ALA A 59 -1.75 -8.54 -13.92
N GLN A 60 -0.85 -8.58 -12.93
CA GLN A 60 -0.11 -7.41 -12.46
C GLN A 60 0.71 -6.84 -13.62
N LYS A 61 0.18 -5.81 -14.28
CA LYS A 61 0.93 -5.04 -15.28
C LYS A 61 2.08 -4.35 -14.54
N ARG A 62 3.33 -4.74 -14.84
CA ARG A 62 4.51 -4.08 -14.29
C ARG A 62 4.54 -2.64 -14.81
N LEU A 63 4.69 -1.67 -13.89
CA LEU A 63 4.84 -0.26 -14.24
C LEU A 63 6.02 -0.07 -15.21
N PRO A 64 5.99 0.96 -16.07
CA PRO A 64 7.18 1.41 -16.79
C PRO A 64 8.32 1.65 -15.80
N ARG A 65 9.57 1.35 -16.20
CA ARG A 65 10.74 1.61 -15.34
C ARG A 65 10.82 3.12 -15.09
N LEU A 66 10.51 3.54 -13.87
CA LEU A 66 10.67 4.93 -13.44
C LEU A 66 12.17 5.21 -13.33
N SER A 67 12.67 6.15 -14.12
CA SER A 67 14.05 6.63 -14.00
C SER A 67 14.02 7.88 -13.14
N LEU A 68 14.48 7.73 -11.90
CA LEU A 68 14.65 8.84 -10.96
C LEU A 68 16.11 9.26 -10.96
N THR A 69 16.34 10.55 -10.85
CA THR A 69 17.65 11.13 -10.53
C THR A 69 18.07 10.75 -9.11
N ASP A 70 19.36 10.86 -8.80
CA ASP A 70 19.88 10.58 -7.46
C ASP A 70 19.24 11.48 -6.39
N THR A 71 18.98 12.74 -6.73
CA THR A 71 18.31 13.71 -5.86
C THR A 71 16.87 13.30 -5.57
N GLU A 72 16.11 12.92 -6.59
CA GLU A 72 14.73 12.42 -6.41
C GLU A 72 14.71 11.12 -5.59
N MET A 73 15.69 10.24 -5.78
CA MET A 73 15.83 9.02 -5.00
C MET A 73 16.12 9.29 -3.52
N ILE A 74 16.90 10.33 -3.20
CA ILE A 74 17.13 10.76 -1.81
C ILE A 74 15.83 11.26 -1.19
N VAL A 75 15.10 12.14 -1.88
CA VAL A 75 13.81 12.66 -1.39
C VAL A 75 12.82 11.53 -1.16
N LEU A 76 12.71 10.60 -2.11
CA LEU A 76 11.81 9.47 -2.00
C LEU A 76 12.16 8.55 -0.83
N ARG A 77 13.45 8.28 -0.60
CA ARG A 77 13.90 7.50 0.58
C ARG A 77 13.56 8.21 1.88
N HIS A 78 13.83 9.50 1.99
CA HIS A 78 13.49 10.28 3.17
C HIS A 78 11.98 10.25 3.48
N GLN A 79 11.13 10.43 2.46
CA GLN A 79 9.68 10.35 2.63
C GLN A 79 9.20 8.94 3.02
N ALA A 80 9.81 7.90 2.45
CA ALA A 80 9.49 6.52 2.78
C ALA A 80 9.91 6.16 4.22
N GLU A 81 11.10 6.60 4.66
CA GLU A 81 11.62 6.39 6.02
C GLU A 81 10.75 7.09 7.07
N ALA A 82 10.33 8.34 6.82
CA ALA A 82 9.43 9.09 7.70
C ALA A 82 8.09 8.37 7.95
N ARG A 83 7.69 7.47 7.05
CA ARG A 83 6.46 6.66 7.12
C ARG A 83 6.70 5.18 7.44
N ARG A 84 7.93 4.79 7.77
CA ARG A 84 8.36 3.39 7.99
C ARG A 84 7.95 2.46 6.83
N MET A 85 8.07 2.96 5.59
CA MET A 85 7.76 2.25 4.35
C MET A 85 9.02 2.03 3.51
N THR A 86 8.97 1.05 2.61
CA THR A 86 9.97 0.98 1.55
C THR A 86 9.70 2.05 0.48
N PRO A 87 10.75 2.55 -0.19
CA PRO A 87 10.63 3.42 -1.38
C PRO A 87 9.54 3.00 -2.36
N THR A 88 9.52 1.71 -2.72
CA THR A 88 8.56 1.12 -3.66
C THR A 88 7.13 1.16 -3.13
N THR A 89 6.94 0.85 -1.84
CA THR A 89 5.62 0.88 -1.21
C THR A 89 5.09 2.31 -1.13
N TRP A 90 5.93 3.27 -0.72
CA TRP A 90 5.57 4.69 -0.65
C TRP A 90 5.12 5.21 -2.02
N ALA A 91 5.90 4.93 -3.09
CA ALA A 91 5.54 5.31 -4.45
C ALA A 91 4.24 4.63 -4.94
N THR A 92 4.04 3.35 -4.59
CA THR A 92 2.81 2.63 -4.94
C THR A 92 1.58 3.22 -4.24
N VAL A 93 1.71 3.60 -2.96
CA VAL A 93 0.65 4.26 -2.18
C VAL A 93 0.32 5.60 -2.79
N LEU A 94 1.32 6.41 -3.12
CA LEU A 94 1.15 7.70 -3.80
C LEU A 94 0.36 7.55 -5.11
N VAL A 95 0.79 6.65 -5.98
CA VAL A 95 0.12 6.40 -7.28
C VAL A 95 -1.31 5.93 -7.08
N ARG A 96 -1.56 4.98 -6.16
CA ARG A 96 -2.93 4.49 -5.88
C ARG A 96 -3.83 5.60 -5.38
N ARG A 97 -3.37 6.42 -4.43
CA ARG A 97 -4.13 7.55 -3.89
C ARG A 97 -4.43 8.59 -4.96
N ARG A 98 -3.47 8.89 -5.84
CA ARG A 98 -3.69 9.80 -6.97
C ARG A 98 -4.75 9.29 -7.95
N LEU A 99 -4.87 7.98 -8.10
CA LEU A 99 -5.88 7.33 -8.94
C LEU A 99 -7.23 7.11 -8.22
N GLY A 100 -7.39 7.55 -6.98
CA GLY A 100 -8.59 7.29 -6.17
C GLY A 100 -8.76 5.81 -5.79
N ILE A 101 -7.70 5.01 -5.88
CA ILE A 101 -7.70 3.59 -5.54
C ILE A 101 -7.29 3.43 -4.08
N ALA A 102 -8.00 2.55 -3.35
CA ALA A 102 -7.65 2.19 -1.99
C ALA A 102 -6.17 1.75 -1.90
N ALA A 103 -5.39 2.54 -1.18
CA ALA A 103 -3.98 2.29 -0.96
C ALA A 103 -3.76 1.52 0.35
N PRO A 104 -2.67 0.72 0.44
CA PRO A 104 -2.27 0.13 1.70
C PRO A 104 -2.11 1.19 2.79
N VAL A 105 -2.76 1.00 3.93
CA VAL A 105 -2.56 1.79 5.16
C VAL A 105 -1.16 1.53 5.70
N ASP A 106 -0.46 2.60 6.10
CA ASP A 106 0.89 2.47 6.67
C ASP A 106 0.91 1.69 7.99
N ARG A 107 2.10 1.25 8.37
CA ARG A 107 2.25 0.33 9.50
C ARG A 107 1.90 0.99 10.83
N GLU A 108 2.30 2.24 11.00
CA GLU A 108 2.08 3.02 12.22
C GLU A 108 0.59 3.27 12.43
N LEU A 109 -0.10 3.78 11.41
CA LEU A 109 -1.55 3.99 11.43
C LEU A 109 -2.30 2.66 11.63
N ARG A 110 -1.81 1.56 11.06
CA ARG A 110 -2.41 0.23 11.28
C ARG A 110 -2.28 -0.22 12.73
N GLU A 111 -1.11 -0.04 13.35
CA GLU A 111 -0.87 -0.40 14.74
C GLU A 111 -1.74 0.47 15.68
N GLU A 112 -1.84 1.77 15.42
CA GLU A 112 -2.74 2.67 16.16
C GLU A 112 -4.21 2.25 16.05
N LEU A 113 -4.69 1.99 14.84
CA LEU A 113 -6.07 1.52 14.60
C LEU A 113 -6.35 0.18 15.30
N LEU A 114 -5.38 -0.74 15.32
CA LEU A 114 -5.52 -2.00 16.05
C LEU A 114 -5.59 -1.79 17.56
N ASN A 115 -4.75 -0.92 18.12
CA ASN A 115 -4.77 -0.56 19.53
C ASN A 115 -6.11 0.07 19.93
N CYS A 116 -6.60 1.01 19.11
CA CYS A 116 -7.92 1.59 19.29
C CYS A 116 -9.03 0.53 19.24
N ARG A 117 -9.00 -0.38 18.26
CA ARG A 117 -9.97 -1.47 18.16
C ARG A 117 -9.98 -2.37 19.39
N GLN A 118 -8.80 -2.75 19.90
CA GLN A 118 -8.70 -3.58 21.11
C GLN A 118 -9.22 -2.85 22.35
N ALA A 119 -8.92 -1.55 22.47
CA ALA A 119 -9.48 -0.71 23.54
C ALA A 119 -11.01 -0.68 23.49
N LEU A 120 -11.59 -0.45 22.30
CA LEU A 120 -13.04 -0.47 22.10
C LEU A 120 -13.67 -1.83 22.43
N GLN A 121 -13.03 -2.94 22.04
CA GLN A 121 -13.53 -4.29 22.36
C GLN A 121 -13.53 -4.59 23.86
N ARG A 122 -12.49 -4.15 24.59
CA ARG A 122 -12.40 -4.29 26.05
C ARG A 122 -13.47 -3.45 26.74
N ILE A 123 -13.66 -2.23 26.26
CA ILE A 123 -14.72 -1.34 26.74
C ILE A 123 -16.10 -1.97 26.51
N GLY A 124 -16.40 -2.46 25.31
CA GLY A 124 -17.67 -3.12 25.02
C GLY A 124 -17.95 -4.33 25.92
N ARG A 125 -16.92 -5.12 26.24
CA ARG A 125 -17.04 -6.23 27.20
C ARG A 125 -17.39 -5.75 28.61
N ASN A 126 -16.73 -4.70 29.09
CA ASN A 126 -16.99 -4.15 30.42
C ASN A 126 -18.41 -3.54 30.50
N VAL A 127 -18.86 -2.82 29.47
CA VAL A 127 -20.23 -2.29 29.38
C VAL A 127 -21.26 -3.42 29.44
N ASN A 128 -21.03 -4.52 28.72
CA ASN A 128 -21.93 -5.67 28.72
C ASN A 128 -21.97 -6.37 30.09
N GLN A 129 -20.85 -6.44 30.81
CA GLN A 129 -20.81 -6.97 32.17
C GLN A 129 -21.59 -6.09 33.15
N LEU A 130 -21.44 -4.77 33.02
CA LEU A 130 -22.17 -3.75 33.77
C LEU A 130 -23.67 -3.82 33.54
N ALA A 131 -24.11 -3.93 32.28
CA ALA A 131 -25.53 -4.10 31.95
C ALA A 131 -26.10 -5.39 32.55
N ARG A 132 -25.35 -6.50 32.53
CA ARG A 132 -25.76 -7.74 33.18
C ARG A 132 -25.79 -7.64 34.71
N ALA A 133 -24.84 -6.90 35.31
CA ALA A 133 -24.82 -6.66 36.75
C ALA A 133 -26.00 -5.80 37.19
N ALA A 134 -26.27 -4.70 36.48
CA ALA A 134 -27.42 -3.83 36.70
C ALA A 134 -28.73 -4.60 36.56
N ASN A 135 -28.90 -5.44 35.53
CA ASN A 135 -30.09 -6.29 35.41
C ASN A 135 -30.24 -7.27 36.58
N ARG A 136 -29.13 -7.81 37.13
CA ARG A 136 -29.18 -8.68 38.32
C ARG A 136 -29.50 -7.91 39.60
N MET A 137 -29.01 -6.67 39.73
CA MET A 137 -29.18 -5.83 40.91
C MET A 137 -30.54 -5.12 40.94
N ALA A 138 -31.12 -4.81 39.78
CA ALA A 138 -32.49 -4.35 39.66
C ALA A 138 -33.51 -5.41 40.15
N LEU A 139 -33.13 -6.70 40.13
CA LEU A 139 -33.89 -7.76 40.80
C LEU A 139 -33.71 -7.80 42.33
N ALA A 140 -32.72 -7.08 42.89
CA ALA A 140 -32.30 -7.18 44.29
C ALA A 140 -32.46 -5.86 45.11
N ASP A 141 -33.07 -4.82 44.52
CA ASP A 141 -33.48 -3.55 45.17
C ASP A 141 -32.37 -2.71 45.84
N ASN A 142 -31.15 -2.67 45.26
CA ASN A 142 -30.02 -1.87 45.76
C ASN A 142 -29.68 -0.66 44.85
N ALA A 143 -30.44 0.43 44.98
CA ALA A 143 -30.35 1.61 44.10
C ALA A 143 -29.05 2.44 44.20
N ALA A 144 -28.38 2.47 45.36
CA ALA A 144 -27.16 3.27 45.56
C ALA A 144 -25.94 2.71 44.80
N GLU A 145 -25.87 1.39 44.69
CA GLU A 145 -24.78 0.68 44.01
C GLU A 145 -24.92 0.79 42.47
N ILE A 146 -26.15 1.04 41.97
CA ILE A 146 -26.44 1.34 40.56
C ILE A 146 -25.86 2.72 40.14
N GLY A 147 -25.86 3.71 41.04
CA GLY A 147 -25.37 5.07 40.75
C GLY A 147 -23.86 5.14 40.47
N GLU A 148 -23.05 4.46 41.28
CA GLU A 148 -21.59 4.37 41.06
C GLU A 148 -21.24 3.60 39.79
N GLU A 149 -21.95 2.52 39.50
CA GLU A 149 -21.77 1.75 38.26
C GLU A 149 -22.16 2.57 37.01
N LEU A 150 -23.21 3.39 37.08
CA LEU A 150 -23.55 4.34 36.00
C LEU A 150 -22.50 5.46 35.82
N ARG A 151 -21.86 5.91 36.90
CA ARG A 151 -20.77 6.90 36.84
C ARG A 151 -19.56 6.33 36.09
N LYS A 152 -19.18 5.08 36.40
CA LYS A 152 -18.12 4.34 35.69
C LYS A 152 -18.45 4.14 34.21
N VAL A 153 -19.71 3.85 33.87
CA VAL A 153 -20.16 3.74 32.46
C VAL A 153 -19.99 5.06 31.71
N ASN A 154 -20.34 6.19 32.33
CA ASN A 154 -20.21 7.50 31.69
C ASN A 154 -18.74 7.93 31.50
N GLU A 155 -17.85 7.64 32.45
CA GLU A 155 -16.40 7.84 32.29
C GLU A 155 -15.86 6.99 31.13
N LEU A 156 -16.30 5.74 31.04
CA LEU A 156 -15.93 4.85 29.95
C LEU A 156 -16.43 5.39 28.60
N ARG A 157 -17.66 5.93 28.54
CA ARG A 157 -18.23 6.57 27.34
C ARG A 157 -17.42 7.77 26.89
N ALA A 158 -16.97 8.61 27.83
CA ALA A 158 -16.12 9.76 27.52
C ALA A 158 -14.76 9.30 26.93
N ALA A 159 -14.15 8.26 27.51
CA ALA A 159 -12.90 7.69 27.01
C ALA A 159 -13.04 7.07 25.60
N ILE A 160 -14.18 6.43 25.30
CA ILE A 160 -14.50 5.96 23.94
C ILE A 160 -14.57 7.14 22.97
N GLY A 161 -15.29 8.20 23.33
CA GLY A 161 -15.43 9.39 22.50
C GLY A 161 -14.06 9.96 22.13
N ALA A 162 -13.19 10.17 23.13
CA ALA A 162 -11.83 10.64 22.91
C ALA A 162 -11.00 9.72 22.00
N ALA A 163 -11.14 8.40 22.12
CA ALA A 163 -10.45 7.45 21.26
C ALA A 163 -10.96 7.50 19.80
N VAL A 164 -12.26 7.65 19.60
CA VAL A 164 -12.87 7.80 18.26
C VAL A 164 -12.43 9.12 17.61
N ASP A 165 -12.42 10.20 18.37
CA ASP A 165 -11.94 11.51 17.90
C ASP A 165 -10.46 11.45 17.50
N GLY A 166 -9.64 10.74 18.29
CA GLY A 166 -8.23 10.49 17.97
C GLY A 166 -8.04 9.72 16.66
N ILE A 167 -8.82 8.68 16.42
CA ILE A 167 -8.81 7.93 15.15
C ILE A 167 -9.22 8.84 13.98
N GLY A 168 -10.27 9.64 14.17
CA GLY A 168 -10.74 10.59 13.16
C GLY A 168 -9.65 11.60 12.79
N ALA A 169 -8.96 12.14 13.81
CA ALA A 169 -7.85 13.06 13.62
C ALA A 169 -6.66 12.40 12.90
N ALA A 170 -6.26 11.19 13.30
CA ALA A 170 -5.17 10.45 12.67
C ALA A 170 -5.48 10.10 11.21
N THR A 171 -6.71 9.64 10.94
CA THR A 171 -7.15 9.32 9.57
C THR A 171 -7.19 10.56 8.69
N LYS A 172 -7.68 11.69 9.23
CA LYS A 172 -7.69 12.98 8.53
C LYS A 172 -6.27 13.46 8.24
N ALA A 173 -5.36 13.38 9.21
CA ALA A 173 -3.97 13.75 9.03
C ALA A 173 -3.27 12.90 7.96
N ASP A 174 -3.54 11.59 7.94
CA ASP A 174 -3.04 10.71 6.88
C ASP A 174 -3.58 11.15 5.51
N LEU A 175 -4.89 11.35 5.37
CA LEU A 175 -5.49 11.83 4.12
C LEU A 175 -4.86 13.14 3.64
N SER A 176 -4.73 14.13 4.52
CA SER A 176 -4.14 15.44 4.21
C SER A 176 -2.67 15.36 3.79
N TYR A 177 -1.86 14.43 4.32
CA TYR A 177 -0.47 14.29 3.87
C TYR A 177 -0.35 13.88 2.40
N TRP A 178 -1.28 13.07 1.90
CA TRP A 178 -1.24 12.60 0.51
C TRP A 178 -1.92 13.58 -0.45
N GLU A 179 -2.51 14.66 0.05
CA GLU A 179 -3.01 15.75 -0.79
C GLU A 179 -1.81 16.47 -1.42
N ILE A 180 -1.68 16.33 -2.74
CA ILE A 180 -0.74 17.14 -3.51
C ILE A 180 -1.54 18.35 -4.02
N PRO A 181 -1.10 19.61 -3.73
CA PRO A 181 -1.71 20.80 -4.30
C PRO A 181 -1.81 20.64 -5.81
N GLY A 182 -3.03 20.63 -6.34
CA GLY A 182 -3.23 20.49 -7.77
C GLY A 182 -2.91 21.80 -8.47
N GLU A 183 -1.80 21.87 -9.20
CA GLU A 183 -1.86 22.54 -10.49
C GLU A 183 -2.74 21.68 -11.38
N ARG A 184 -3.89 22.24 -11.80
CA ARG A 184 -4.71 21.62 -12.84
C ARG A 184 -3.83 21.56 -14.09
N LEU A 185 -3.60 20.36 -14.59
CA LEU A 185 -3.21 20.17 -15.99
C LEU A 185 -4.36 20.61 -16.90
#